data_AF-A0A1Y1Q166-F1
#
_entry.id   AF-A0A1Y1Q166-F1
#
_cell.length_a   1.000
_cell.length_b   1.000
_cell.length_c   1.000
_cell.angle_alpha   90.00
_cell.angle_beta   90.00
_cell.angle_gamma   90.00
#
_symmetry.space_group_name_H-M   'P 1'
#
loop_
_entity.id
_entity.type
_entity.pdbx_description
1 polymer ?
#
loop_
_entity_poly.entity_id
_entity_poly.type
_entity_poly.pdbx_seq_one_letter_code
_entity_poly.pdbx_strand_id
1 'polypeptide(L)'
;MNSELLGQTWDQLAGKHHEVIQSFYDRLFQYYPHYQVLFSESLDRQREKMLDTIAFLARISDETEVTHPKMVKLGERHHQFKPIQNRLY
;
A
#
# COMPACT_ATOMS: atom_id res chain seq x y z
N MET A 1 -0.04 8.49 16.00
CA MET A 1 -0.51 7.18 15.51
C MET A 1 -0.05 6.16 16.55
N ASN A 2 -0.30 4.85 16.45
CA ASN A 2 0.32 3.90 17.39
C ASN A 2 1.41 3.13 16.65
N SER A 3 2.56 3.77 16.36
CA SER A 3 3.63 3.12 15.60
C SER A 3 4.18 1.90 16.31
N GLU A 4 4.13 1.90 17.64
CA GLU A 4 4.58 0.76 18.44
C GLU A 4 3.75 -0.49 18.13
N LEU A 5 2.42 -0.38 18.21
CA LEU A 5 1.53 -1.50 17.89
C LEU A 5 1.64 -1.92 16.42
N LEU A 6 1.78 -0.95 15.50
CA LEU A 6 1.98 -1.24 14.08
C LEU A 6 3.30 -1.98 13.83
N GLY A 7 4.39 -1.54 14.47
CA GLY A 7 5.70 -2.19 14.41
C GLY A 7 5.67 -3.61 14.97
N GLN A 8 5.05 -3.80 16.14
CA GLN A 8 4.88 -5.11 16.76
C GLN A 8 4.05 -6.06 15.89
N THR A 9 2.94 -5.56 15.32
CA THR A 9 2.10 -6.35 14.40
C THR A 9 2.87 -6.72 13.14
N TRP A 10 3.66 -5.80 12.61
CA TRP A 10 4.52 -6.05 11.46
C TRP A 10 5.58 -7.11 11.76
N ASP A 11 6.20 -7.06 12.93
CA ASP A 11 7.21 -8.04 13.38
C ASP A 11 6.63 -9.44 13.56
N GLN A 12 5.39 -9.56 14.03
CA GLN A 12 4.69 -10.85 14.14
C GLN A 12 4.48 -11.53 12.77
N LEU A 13 4.52 -10.76 11.68
CA LEU A 13 4.39 -11.25 10.31
C LEU A 13 5.75 -11.58 9.65
N ALA A 14 6.86 -11.56 10.40
CA ALA A 14 8.18 -11.86 9.88
C ALA A 14 8.22 -13.18 9.10
N GLY A 15 8.86 -13.15 7.93
CA GLY A 15 8.91 -14.29 6.99
C GLY A 15 7.65 -14.46 6.14
N LYS A 16 6.55 -13.75 6.43
CA LYS A 16 5.27 -13.84 5.70
C LYS A 16 4.85 -12.52 5.04
N HIS A 17 5.66 -11.47 5.12
CA HIS A 17 5.27 -10.16 4.60
C HIS A 17 4.88 -10.19 3.13
N HIS A 18 5.66 -10.88 2.29
CA HIS A 18 5.34 -11.04 0.87
C HIS A 18 4.01 -11.78 0.65
N GLU A 19 3.72 -12.82 1.43
CA GLU A 19 2.46 -13.57 1.34
C GLU A 19 1.25 -12.71 1.73
N VAL A 20 1.42 -11.83 2.71
CA VAL A 20 0.39 -10.88 3.12
C VAL A 20 0.10 -9.88 2.01
N ILE A 21 1.13 -9.30 1.38
CA ILE A 21 0.97 -8.37 0.25
C ILE A 21 0.38 -9.08 -0.97
N GLN A 22 0.82 -10.31 -1.25
CA GLN A 22 0.26 -11.16 -2.30
C GLN A 22 -1.24 -11.38 -2.08
N SER A 23 -1.63 -11.80 -0.87
CA SER A 23 -3.02 -12.04 -0.50
C SER A 23 -3.88 -10.78 -0.62
N PHE A 24 -3.32 -9.61 -0.35
CA PHE A 24 -3.99 -8.33 -0.57
C PHE A 24 -4.34 -8.12 -2.04
N TYR A 25 -3.37 -8.26 -2.95
CA TYR A 25 -3.60 -8.08 -4.39
C TYR A 25 -4.54 -9.14 -4.97
N ASP A 26 -4.39 -10.39 -4.55
CA ASP A 26 -5.28 -11.48 -4.98
C ASP A 26 -6.73 -11.16 -4.60
N ARG A 27 -6.98 -10.75 -3.36
CA ARG A 27 -8.32 -10.34 -2.92
C ARG A 27 -8.79 -9.08 -3.65
N LEU A 28 -7.94 -8.07 -3.83
CA LEU A 28 -8.29 -6.84 -4.53
C LEU A 28 -8.81 -7.15 -5.94
N PHE A 29 -8.11 -7.99 -6.69
CA PHE A 29 -8.50 -8.32 -8.06
C PHE A 29 -9.60 -9.37 -8.15
N GLN A 30 -9.78 -10.19 -7.11
CA GLN A 30 -10.96 -11.05 -6.99
C GLN A 30 -12.24 -10.22 -6.86
N TYR A 31 -12.24 -9.19 -6.01
CA TYR A 31 -13.45 -8.34 -5.79
C TYR A 31 -13.59 -7.22 -6.83
N TYR A 32 -12.47 -6.69 -7.36
CA TYR A 32 -12.43 -5.56 -8.28
C TYR A 32 -11.49 -5.85 -9.46
N PRO A 33 -11.83 -6.81 -10.34
CA PRO A 33 -10.94 -7.23 -11.43
C PRO A 33 -10.57 -6.09 -12.39
N HIS A 34 -11.47 -5.12 -12.58
CA HIS A 34 -11.24 -3.95 -13.43
C HIS A 34 -10.13 -3.02 -12.91
N TYR A 35 -9.69 -3.16 -11.66
CA TYR A 35 -8.55 -2.39 -11.14
C TYR A 35 -7.21 -2.94 -11.60
N GLN A 36 -7.12 -4.16 -12.13
CA GLN A 36 -5.86 -4.71 -12.66
C GLN A 36 -5.24 -3.81 -13.73
N VAL A 37 -6.06 -3.11 -14.53
CA VAL A 37 -5.61 -2.19 -15.58
C VAL A 37 -4.78 -1.02 -15.03
N LEU A 38 -4.97 -0.66 -13.76
CA LEU A 38 -4.21 0.41 -13.10
C LEU A 38 -2.77 -0.01 -12.75
N PHE A 39 -2.46 -1.30 -12.84
CA PHE A 39 -1.16 -1.88 -12.51
C PHE A 39 -0.44 -2.35 -13.78
N SER A 40 -0.14 -1.41 -14.67
CA SER A 40 0.53 -1.67 -15.95
C SER A 40 2.03 -2.00 -15.83
N GLU A 41 2.65 -1.67 -14.70
CA GLU A 41 3.98 -2.16 -14.34
C GLU A 41 3.90 -3.62 -13.85
N SER A 42 5.04 -4.33 -13.86
CA SER A 42 5.15 -5.67 -13.25
C SER A 42 4.55 -5.67 -11.84
N LEU A 43 3.53 -6.50 -11.62
CA LEU A 43 2.88 -6.65 -10.32
C LEU A 43 3.87 -7.01 -9.21
N ASP A 44 4.93 -7.75 -9.52
CA ASP A 44 5.99 -8.08 -8.56
C ASP A 44 6.69 -6.81 -8.08
N ARG A 45 7.05 -5.88 -8.98
CA ARG A 45 7.62 -4.58 -8.59
C ARG A 45 6.65 -3.75 -7.76
N GLN A 46 5.36 -3.83 -8.06
CA GLN A 46 4.35 -3.12 -7.28
C GLN A 46 4.21 -3.70 -5.86
N ARG A 47 4.28 -5.03 -5.72
CA ARG A 47 4.27 -5.70 -4.41
C ARG A 47 5.46 -5.28 -3.56
N GLU A 48 6.66 -5.21 -4.14
CA GLU A 48 7.85 -4.71 -3.44
C GLU A 48 7.66 -3.26 -2.97
N LYS A 49 7.17 -2.36 -3.84
CA LYS A 49 6.88 -0.96 -3.45
C LYS A 49 5.85 -0.86 -2.33
N MET A 50 4.82 -1.71 -2.34
CA MET A 50 3.81 -1.75 -1.29
C MET A 50 4.41 -2.26 0.03
N LEU A 51 5.21 -3.31 -0.04
CA LEU A 51 5.92 -3.89 1.10
C LEU A 51 6.81 -2.83 1.78
N ASP A 52 7.66 -2.16 1.01
CA ASP A 52 8.55 -1.10 1.50
C ASP A 52 7.78 0.05 2.14
N THR A 53 6.65 0.42 1.55
CA THR A 53 5.81 1.51 2.07
C THR A 53 5.19 1.16 3.42
N ILE A 54 4.69 -0.07 3.57
CA ILE A 54 4.11 -0.55 4.83
C ILE A 54 5.20 -0.71 5.89
N ALA A 55 6.37 -1.23 5.52
CA ALA A 55 7.52 -1.32 6.43
C ALA A 55 7.97 0.07 6.91
N PHE A 56 8.04 1.05 6.01
CA PHE A 56 8.36 2.44 6.35
C PHE A 56 7.35 3.01 7.36
N LEU A 57 6.05 2.82 7.11
CA LEU A 57 5.01 3.25 8.03
C LEU A 57 5.12 2.52 9.38
N ALA A 58 5.26 1.21 9.40
CA ALA A 58 5.36 0.44 10.65
C ALA A 58 6.53 0.87 11.56
N ARG A 59 7.55 1.55 11.02
CA ARG A 59 8.74 1.97 11.77
C ARG A 59 8.80 3.46 12.09
N ILE A 60 8.21 4.34 11.27
CA ILE A 60 8.49 5.79 11.31
C ILE A 60 7.19 6.62 11.40
N SER A 61 6.04 6.00 11.71
CA SER A 61 4.75 6.68 11.60
C SER A 61 4.50 7.80 12.63
N ASP A 62 5.21 7.82 13.75
CA ASP A 62 5.11 8.90 14.76
C ASP A 62 6.09 10.06 14.51
N GLU A 63 7.05 9.89 13.59
CA GLU A 63 7.91 10.99 13.13
C GLU A 63 7.23 11.76 11.99
N THR A 64 6.25 12.58 12.36
CA THR A 64 5.38 13.28 11.41
C THR A 64 6.12 14.17 10.42
N GLU A 65 7.20 14.85 10.86
CA GLU A 65 8.03 15.70 9.99
C GLU A 65 8.70 14.92 8.84
N VAL A 66 9.00 13.63 9.05
CA VAL A 66 9.64 12.76 8.06
C VAL A 66 8.58 12.04 7.21
N THR A 67 7.52 11.57 7.86
CA THR A 67 6.49 10.73 7.23
C THR A 67 5.48 11.55 6.42
N HIS A 68 5.10 12.74 6.88
CA HIS A 68 4.07 13.56 6.24
C HIS A 68 4.44 13.95 4.79
N PRO A 69 5.62 14.52 4.49
CA PRO A 69 5.95 14.93 3.12
C PRO A 69 5.99 13.73 2.14
N LYS A 70 6.46 12.57 2.62
CA LYS A 70 6.51 11.34 1.82
C LYS A 70 5.12 10.82 1.49
N MET A 71 4.20 10.84 2.47
CA MET A 71 2.82 10.42 2.28
C MET A 71 2.03 11.36 1.38
N VAL A 72 2.24 12.68 1.50
CA VAL A 72 1.65 13.67 0.58
C VAL A 72 2.06 13.37 -0.86
N LYS A 73 3.37 13.21 -1.11
CA LYS A 73 3.90 12.87 -2.44
C LYS A 73 3.38 11.53 -2.97
N LEU A 74 3.21 10.54 -2.08
CA LEU A 74 2.60 9.26 -2.43
C LEU A 74 1.14 9.45 -2.87
N GLY A 75 0.36 10.22 -2.11
CA GLY A 75 -1.03 10.55 -2.43
C GLY A 75 -1.19 11.31 -3.75
N GLU A 76 -0.32 12.28 -4.03
CA GLU A 76 -0.30 13.00 -5.31
C GLU A 76 -0.11 12.07 -6.50
N ARG A 77 0.81 11.11 -6.41
CA ARG A 77 1.01 10.08 -7.44
C ARG A 77 -0.22 9.19 -7.60
N HIS A 78 -0.90 8.85 -6.51
CA HIS A 78 -2.13 8.05 -6.55
C HIS A 78 -3.31 8.81 -7.17
N HIS A 79 -3.31 10.15 -7.14
CA HIS A 79 -4.34 10.94 -7.77
C HIS A 79 -4.42 10.72 -9.30
N GLN A 80 -3.29 10.36 -9.92
CA GLN A 80 -3.20 10.07 -11.36
C GLN A 80 -3.89 8.75 -11.75
N PHE A 81 -4.04 7.83 -10.79
CA PHE A 81 -4.63 6.51 -10.99
C PHE A 81 -6.08 6.42 -10.50
N LYS A 82 -6.72 7.56 -10.20
CA LYS A 82 -8.14 7.57 -9.83
C LYS A 82 -8.92 6.88 -10.96
N PRO A 83 -9.60 5.75 -10.68
CA PRO A 83 -10.53 5.21 -11.65
C PRO A 83 -11.53 6.34 -11.93
N ILE A 84 -11.82 6.58 -13.21
CA ILE A 84 -12.94 7.43 -13.61
C ILE A 84 -14.14 6.88 -12.83
N GLN A 85 -14.60 7.60 -11.80
CA GLN A 85 -15.88 7.33 -11.17
C GLN A 85 -16.92 7.58 -12.26
N ASN A 86 -17.22 6.54 -13.02
CA ASN A 86 -18.27 6.61 -14.00
C ASN A 86 -19.58 6.56 -13.22
N ARG A 87 -20.17 7.75 -13.11
CA ARG A 87 -21.59 8.08 -12.88
C ARG A 87 -22.48 6.86 -12.58
N LEU A 88 -22.89 6.74 -11.32
CA LEU A 88 -24.18 6.17 -10.95
C LEU A 88 -24.80 7.08 -9.90
N TYR A 89 -25.27 8.25 -10.36
CA TYR A 89 -26.49 8.92 -9.93
C TYR A 89 -27.03 9.68 -11.15
#